data_AF-A0A7C4QV42-F1
#
_entry.id   AF-A0A7C4QV42-F1
#
_cell.length_a   1.000
_cell.length_b   1.000
_cell.length_c   1.000
_cell.angle_alpha   90.00
_cell.angle_beta   90.00
_cell.angle_gamma   90.00
#
_symmetry.space_group_name_H-M   'P 1'
#
loop_
_entity.id
_entity.type
_entity.pdbx_description
1 polymer ?
#
loop_
_entity_poly.entity_id
_entity_poly.type
_entity_poly.pdbx_seq_one_letter_code
_entity_poly.pdbx_strand_id
1 'polypeptide(L)'
;MKLSNDYKDCRVLDLDPDDARRGPFLVVQSVILPDDPLQEEVVFVLRRDGVWVEYLTYANKPFEARGQICFDHLGDVTRLLESLPPEARIERATLPPERLAALTARMNQAGGPLAFLHHEVEQVRASRRRPN
;
A
#
# COMPACT_ATOMS: atom_id res chain seq x y z
N MET A 1 7.56 -2.29 14.94
CA MET A 1 8.07 -1.21 14.05
C MET A 1 6.98 -0.15 13.99
N LYS A 2 7.30 1.13 14.24
CA LYS A 2 6.32 2.24 14.18
C LYS A 2 6.24 2.74 12.73
N LEU A 3 5.07 3.20 12.30
CA LEU A 3 4.91 3.90 11.03
C LEU A 3 5.67 5.24 11.06
N SER A 4 6.41 5.56 10.00
CA SER A 4 7.25 6.77 9.93
C SER A 4 7.30 7.33 8.51
N ASN A 5 7.69 8.60 8.36
CA ASN A 5 8.00 9.18 7.06
C ASN A 5 9.49 9.02 6.66
N ASP A 6 10.27 8.24 7.41
CA ASP A 6 11.65 7.92 7.01
C ASP A 6 11.61 6.98 5.80
N TYR A 7 12.30 7.36 4.73
CA TYR A 7 12.37 6.56 3.51
C TYR A 7 13.00 5.18 3.76
N LYS A 8 13.83 5.02 4.80
CA LYS A 8 14.47 3.73 5.16
C LYS A 8 13.48 2.72 5.70
N ASP A 9 12.37 3.20 6.26
CA ASP A 9 11.30 2.35 6.77
C ASP A 9 10.32 1.95 5.65
N CYS A 10 10.39 2.61 4.49
CA CYS A 10 9.52 2.38 3.35
C CYS A 10 10.03 1.28 2.41
N ARG A 11 9.10 0.58 1.76
CA ARG A 11 9.36 -0.25 0.57
C ARG A 11 8.67 0.38 -0.63
N VAL A 12 9.32 0.35 -1.78
CA VAL A 12 8.72 0.80 -3.05
C VAL A 12 8.52 -0.40 -3.96
N LEU A 13 7.28 -0.61 -4.40
CA LEU A 13 6.87 -1.68 -5.30
C LEU A 13 6.63 -1.09 -6.69
N ASP A 14 7.32 -1.61 -7.70
CA ASP A 14 7.11 -1.23 -9.10
C ASP A 14 5.93 -2.01 -9.69
N LEU A 15 4.87 -1.35 -10.16
CA LEU A 15 3.72 -2.02 -10.75
C LEU A 15 3.90 -2.31 -12.25
N ASP A 16 4.96 -1.79 -12.87
CA ASP A 16 5.28 -2.00 -14.28
C ASP A 16 6.79 -2.05 -14.50
N PRO A 17 7.45 -3.15 -14.08
CA PRO A 17 8.90 -3.25 -14.12
C PRO A 17 9.48 -3.26 -15.55
N ASP A 18 8.63 -3.49 -16.57
CA ASP A 18 9.04 -3.48 -17.97
C ASP A 18 9.11 -2.04 -18.53
N ASP A 19 8.44 -1.06 -17.91
CA ASP A 19 8.59 0.39 -18.13
C ASP A 19 9.09 1.11 -16.85
N ALA A 20 10.22 0.64 -16.33
CA ALA A 20 10.82 1.14 -15.08
C ALA A 20 11.12 2.66 -15.05
N ARG A 21 11.04 3.38 -16.19
CA ARG A 21 11.27 4.83 -16.25
C ARG A 21 10.03 5.65 -15.83
N ARG A 22 8.83 5.04 -15.82
CA ARG A 22 7.57 5.78 -15.64
C ARG A 22 6.63 5.21 -14.56
N GLY A 23 7.07 4.20 -13.81
CA GLY A 23 6.22 3.55 -12.82
C GLY A 23 5.00 2.89 -13.48
N PRO A 24 3.91 2.64 -12.74
CA PRO A 24 3.57 3.25 -11.46
C PRO A 24 4.25 2.59 -10.26
N PHE A 25 4.66 3.38 -9.27
CA PHE A 25 5.24 2.91 -8.02
C PHE A 25 4.24 2.98 -6.87
N LEU A 26 4.21 1.95 -6.02
CA LEU A 26 3.46 1.95 -4.77
C LEU A 26 4.43 1.98 -3.59
N VAL A 27 4.24 2.91 -2.66
CA VAL A 27 5.09 3.04 -1.47
C VAL A 27 4.35 2.46 -0.27
N VAL A 28 4.98 1.51 0.41
CA VAL A 28 4.35 0.74 1.48
C VAL A 28 5.19 0.65 2.73
N GLN A 29 4.53 0.57 3.87
CA GLN A 29 5.12 0.22 5.15
C GLN A 29 4.30 -0.88 5.80
N SER A 30 5.00 -1.82 6.43
CA SER A 30 4.39 -2.88 7.21
C SER A 30 4.72 -2.69 8.67
N VAL A 31 3.70 -2.63 9.51
CA VAL A 31 3.84 -2.30 10.94
C VAL A 31 3.03 -3.29 11.76
N ILE A 32 3.52 -3.59 12.96
CA ILE A 32 2.72 -4.23 14.00
C ILE A 32 2.30 -3.09 14.92
N LEU A 33 0.99 -2.90 15.07
CA LEU A 33 0.47 -1.83 15.91
C LEU A 33 0.81 -2.13 17.38
N PRO A 34 1.34 -1.17 18.15
CA PRO A 34 1.85 -1.42 19.51
C PRO A 34 0.75 -1.89 20.48
N ASP A 35 -0.50 -1.51 20.24
CA ASP A 35 -1.65 -1.85 21.09
C ASP A 35 -2.49 -3.01 20.54
N ASP A 36 -2.02 -3.70 19.49
CA ASP A 36 -2.73 -4.85 18.94
C ASP A 36 -2.39 -6.12 19.75
N PRO A 37 -3.36 -6.68 20.51
CA PRO A 37 -3.14 -7.88 21.32
C PRO A 37 -2.80 -9.11 20.48
N LEU A 38 -3.16 -9.12 19.19
CA LEU A 38 -2.88 -10.22 18.27
C LEU A 38 -1.52 -10.06 17.56
N GLN A 39 -0.86 -8.90 17.73
CA GLN A 39 0.36 -8.53 17.02
C GLN A 39 0.23 -8.73 15.50
N GLU A 40 -0.94 -8.42 14.95
CA GLU A 40 -1.16 -8.59 13.53
C GLU A 40 -0.38 -7.54 12.75
N GLU A 41 0.19 -8.01 11.65
CA GLU A 41 0.81 -7.12 10.68
C GLU A 41 -0.29 -6.27 10.02
N VAL A 42 -0.02 -4.98 9.87
CA VAL A 42 -0.88 -4.03 9.14
C VAL A 42 -0.03 -3.35 8.08
N VAL A 43 -0.53 -3.34 6.85
CA VAL A 43 0.15 -2.67 5.74
C VAL A 43 -0.50 -1.34 5.47
N PHE A 44 0.33 -0.30 5.33
CA PHE A 44 -0.07 1.04 4.92
C PHE A 44 0.54 1.37 3.56
N VAL A 45 -0.20 2.14 2.77
CA VAL A 45 0.22 2.69 1.48
C VAL A 45 0.27 4.21 1.55
N LEU A 46 1.32 4.83 1.01
CA LEU A 46 1.44 6.29 0.96
C LEU A 46 0.59 6.84 -0.20
N ARG A 47 -0.28 7.80 0.10
CA ARG A 47 -1.00 8.58 -0.92
C ARG A 47 -0.18 9.82 -1.30
N ARG A 48 -0.40 10.34 -2.52
CA ARG A 48 0.30 11.53 -3.07
C ARG A 48 0.15 12.81 -2.21
N ASP A 49 -0.81 12.87 -1.30
CA ASP A 49 -1.01 13.97 -0.35
C ASP A 49 -0.22 13.80 0.97
N GLY A 50 0.62 12.77 1.08
CA GLY A 50 1.46 12.51 2.25
C GLY A 50 0.75 11.80 3.40
N VAL A 51 -0.44 11.24 3.17
CA VAL A 51 -1.18 10.46 4.15
C VAL A 51 -0.92 8.97 3.94
N TRP A 52 -0.58 8.26 5.01
CA TRP A 52 -0.52 6.81 5.03
C TRP A 52 -1.91 6.24 5.24
N VAL A 53 -2.35 5.39 4.33
CA VAL A 53 -3.68 4.80 4.37
C VAL A 53 -3.55 3.30 4.56
N GLU A 54 -4.31 2.75 5.50
CA GLU A 54 -4.34 1.30 5.71
C GLU A 54 -4.77 0.58 4.43
N TYR A 55 -4.02 -0.44 4.02
CA TYR A 55 -4.25 -1.09 2.73
C TYR A 55 -5.66 -1.69 2.62
N LEU A 56 -6.22 -2.21 3.71
CA LEU A 56 -7.60 -2.68 3.76
C LEU A 56 -8.63 -1.60 3.36
N THR A 57 -8.38 -0.34 3.74
CA THR A 57 -9.20 0.80 3.32
C THR A 57 -9.18 0.99 1.81
N TYR A 58 -8.03 0.73 1.18
CA TYR A 58 -7.86 0.80 -0.27
C TYR A 58 -8.33 -0.45 -1.03
N ALA A 59 -8.15 -1.63 -0.45
CA ALA A 59 -8.58 -2.89 -1.04
C ALA A 59 -10.10 -2.91 -1.28
N ASN A 60 -10.86 -2.16 -0.49
CA ASN A 60 -12.30 -1.97 -0.66
C ASN A 60 -12.67 -0.98 -1.79
N LYS A 61 -11.71 -0.22 -2.33
CA LYS A 61 -11.93 0.71 -3.45
C LYS A 61 -11.66 0.03 -4.80
N PRO A 62 -12.39 0.42 -5.87
CA PRO A 62 -12.13 -0.06 -7.23
C PRO A 62 -10.72 0.35 -7.67
N PHE A 63 -10.13 -0.42 -8.59
CA PHE A 63 -8.73 -0.27 -8.99
C PHE A 63 -8.41 1.12 -9.54
N GLU A 64 -9.34 1.74 -10.27
CA GLU A 64 -9.19 3.10 -10.81
C GLU A 64 -9.03 4.15 -9.69
N ALA A 65 -9.70 3.95 -8.55
CA ALA A 65 -9.52 4.81 -7.37
C ALA A 65 -8.18 4.56 -6.66
N ARG A 66 -7.49 3.45 -6.95
CA ARG A 66 -6.13 3.14 -6.47
C ARG A 66 -5.05 3.84 -7.31
N GLY A 67 -5.38 4.48 -8.44
CA GLY A 67 -4.44 5.35 -9.15
C GLY A 67 -3.92 6.51 -8.27
N GLN A 68 -4.69 6.93 -7.26
CA GLN A 68 -4.35 8.03 -6.35
C GLN A 68 -3.19 7.72 -5.38
N ILE A 69 -2.84 6.46 -5.20
CA ILE A 69 -1.72 6.01 -4.34
C ILE A 69 -0.47 5.60 -5.13
N CYS A 70 -0.59 5.51 -6.45
CA CYS A 70 0.55 5.20 -7.30
C CYS A 70 1.34 6.48 -7.56
N PHE A 71 2.66 6.41 -7.65
CA PHE A 71 3.55 7.50 -8.05
C PHE A 71 4.10 7.22 -9.44
N ASP A 72 4.19 8.24 -10.29
CA ASP A 72 4.67 8.06 -11.66
C ASP A 72 6.22 8.03 -11.69
N HIS A 73 6.88 8.68 -10.73
CA HIS A 73 8.34 8.71 -10.64
C HIS A 73 8.85 8.50 -9.20
N LEU A 74 9.96 7.77 -9.06
CA LEU A 74 10.66 7.62 -7.77
C LEU A 74 11.09 8.97 -7.18
N GLY A 75 11.47 9.93 -8.03
CA GLY A 75 11.82 11.28 -7.59
C GLY A 75 10.65 12.04 -6.93
N ASP A 76 9.41 11.67 -7.23
CA ASP A 76 8.22 12.24 -6.56
C ASP A 76 8.05 11.65 -5.16
N VAL A 77 8.34 10.35 -5.00
CA VAL A 77 8.33 9.67 -3.70
C VAL A 77 9.35 10.28 -2.76
N THR A 78 10.60 10.43 -3.21
CA THR A 78 11.67 11.01 -2.38
C THR A 78 11.34 12.43 -1.96
N ARG A 79 10.94 13.28 -2.91
CA ARG A 79 10.56 14.68 -2.60
C ARG A 79 9.39 14.77 -1.64
N LEU A 80 8.39 13.89 -1.78
CA LEU A 80 7.27 13.85 -0.85
C LEU A 80 7.76 13.48 0.55
N LEU A 81 8.46 12.36 0.73
CA LEU A 81 8.93 11.91 2.04
C LEU A 81 9.84 12.93 2.72
N GLU A 82 10.74 13.60 1.98
CA GLU A 82 11.60 14.66 2.51
C GLU A 82 10.83 15.90 3.00
N SER A 83 9.66 16.16 2.40
CA SER A 83 8.82 17.30 2.77
C SER A 83 7.92 17.04 3.98
N LEU A 84 7.72 15.78 4.35
CA LEU A 84 6.81 15.39 5.42
C LEU A 84 7.49 15.52 6.80
N PRO A 85 6.72 15.90 7.85
CA PRO A 85 7.24 15.84 9.21
C PRO A 85 7.56 14.38 9.60
N PRO A 86 8.43 14.13 10.59
CA PRO A 86 8.75 12.76 11.02
C PRO A 86 7.53 11.93 11.44
N GLU A 87 6.51 12.58 12.01
CA GLU A 87 5.28 11.92 12.44
C GLU A 87 4.34 11.63 11.26
N ALA A 88 4.00 10.35 11.08
CA ALA A 88 3.14 9.89 10.00
C ALA A 88 1.66 10.26 10.25
N ARG A 89 1.02 10.85 9.24
CA ARG A 89 -0.44 11.04 9.23
C ARG A 89 -1.11 9.78 8.72
N ILE A 90 -2.11 9.29 9.46
CA ILE A 90 -2.75 7.99 9.18
C ILE A 90 -4.24 8.17 8.87
N GLU A 91 -4.71 7.50 7.82
CA GLU A 91 -6.13 7.34 7.48
C GLU A 91 -6.51 5.86 7.53
N ARG A 92 -7.60 5.56 8.24
CA ARG A 92 -8.22 4.24 8.31
C ARG A 92 -9.71 4.41 8.12
N ALA A 93 -10.31 3.64 7.23
CA ALA A 93 -11.75 3.59 7.08
C ALA A 93 -12.32 2.42 7.90
N THR A 94 -13.44 2.68 8.56
CA THR A 94 -14.28 1.62 9.10
C THR A 94 -14.99 0.94 7.94
N LEU A 95 -14.69 -0.34 7.73
CA LEU A 95 -15.41 -1.18 6.77
C LEU A 95 -16.62 -1.83 7.47
N PRO A 96 -17.73 -2.10 6.74
CA PRO A 96 -18.79 -2.95 7.25
C PRO A 96 -18.24 -4.31 7.71
N PRO A 97 -18.70 -4.87 8.84
CA PRO A 97 -18.13 -6.09 9.43
C PRO A 97 -18.04 -7.28 8.46
N GLU A 98 -19.06 -7.48 7.62
CA GLU A 98 -19.10 -8.55 6.63
C GLU A 98 -18.05 -8.36 5.52
N ARG A 99 -17.77 -7.11 5.15
CA ARG A 99 -16.75 -6.77 4.16
C ARG A 99 -15.35 -6.92 4.74
N LEU A 100 -15.16 -6.49 5.98
CA LEU A 100 -13.92 -6.67 6.71
C LEU A 100 -13.60 -8.17 6.82
N ALA A 101 -14.55 -8.98 7.30
CA ALA A 101 -14.37 -10.43 7.43
C ALA A 101 -14.00 -11.11 6.11
N ALA A 102 -14.67 -10.77 5.01
CA ALA A 102 -14.37 -11.31 3.69
C ALA A 102 -12.97 -10.93 3.19
N LEU A 103 -12.55 -9.67 3.39
CA LEU A 103 -11.22 -9.20 3.00
C LEU A 103 -10.12 -9.83 3.86
N THR A 104 -10.31 -9.87 5.18
CA THR A 104 -9.39 -10.52 6.11
C THR A 104 -9.22 -12.00 5.79
N ALA A 105 -10.31 -12.72 5.48
CA ALA A 105 -10.22 -14.12 5.06
C ALA A 105 -9.40 -14.30 3.78
N ARG A 106 -9.59 -13.43 2.77
CA ARG A 106 -8.77 -13.45 1.54
C ARG A 106 -7.30 -13.13 1.82
N MET A 107 -7.02 -12.18 2.70
CA MET A 107 -5.64 -11.87 3.10
C MET A 107 -4.98 -13.04 3.83
N ASN A 108 -5.68 -13.68 4.75
CA ASN A 108 -5.17 -14.84 5.47
C ASN A 108 -4.88 -16.01 4.53
N GLN A 109 -5.74 -16.24 3.52
CA GLN A 109 -5.49 -17.24 2.47
C GLN A 109 -4.25 -16.92 1.62
N ALA A 110 -3.95 -15.64 1.41
CA ALA A 110 -2.74 -15.22 0.71
C ALA A 110 -1.47 -15.27 1.58
N GLY A 111 -1.58 -15.59 2.88
CA GLY A 111 -0.45 -15.63 3.82
C GLY A 111 -0.20 -14.32 4.57
N GLY A 112 -1.18 -13.41 4.59
CA GLY A 112 -1.15 -12.16 5.35
C GLY A 112 -1.24 -10.90 4.48
N PRO A 113 -1.27 -9.71 5.10
CA PRO A 113 -1.47 -8.43 4.41
C PRO A 113 -0.44 -8.13 3.33
N LEU A 114 0.85 -8.32 3.63
CA LEU A 114 1.92 -8.01 2.69
C LEU A 114 1.91 -8.99 1.51
N ALA A 115 1.70 -10.27 1.78
CA ALA A 115 1.59 -11.30 0.75
C ALA A 115 0.37 -11.07 -0.16
N PHE A 116 -0.77 -10.67 0.43
CA PHE A 116 -1.97 -10.28 -0.32
C PHE A 116 -1.72 -9.08 -1.24
N LEU A 117 -1.05 -8.04 -0.74
CA LEU A 117 -0.64 -6.90 -1.57
C LEU A 117 0.29 -7.33 -2.70
N HIS A 118 1.31 -8.15 -2.43
CA HIS A 118 2.21 -8.65 -3.48
C HIS A 118 1.46 -9.42 -4.56
N HIS A 119 0.51 -10.26 -4.17
CA HIS A 119 -0.33 -10.97 -5.12
C HIS A 119 -1.14 -10.02 -6.02
N GLU A 120 -1.73 -8.97 -5.44
CA GLU A 120 -2.46 -7.95 -6.21
C GLU A 120 -1.52 -7.19 -7.16
N VAL A 121 -0.29 -6.85 -6.73
CA VAL A 121 0.73 -6.23 -7.60
C VAL A 121 1.06 -7.14 -8.79
N GLU A 122 1.25 -8.45 -8.58
CA GLU A 122 1.53 -9.39 -9.67
C GLU A 122 0.36 -9.51 -10.66
N GLN A 123 -0.88 -9.52 -10.16
CA GLN A 123 -2.05 -9.52 -11.03
C GLN A 123 -2.11 -8.27 -11.92
N VAL A 124 -1.77 -7.10 -11.37
CA VAL A 124 -1.70 -5.84 -12.13
C VAL A 124 -0.60 -5.87 -13.18
N ARG A 125 0.60 -6.35 -12.81
CA ARG A 125 1.71 -6.54 -13.77
C ARG A 125 1.28 -7.47 -14.91
N ALA A 126 0.61 -8.57 -14.58
CA ALA A 126 0.14 -9.54 -15.57
C ALA A 126 -0.95 -8.99 -16.50
N SER A 127 -1.87 -8.16 -16.00
CA SER A 127 -2.93 -7.56 -16.81
C SER A 127 -2.40 -6.52 -17.80
N ARG A 128 -1.36 -5.77 -17.43
CA ARG A 128 -0.68 -4.79 -18.30
C ARG A 128 0.11 -5.45 -19.43
N ARG A 129 0.69 -6.63 -19.18
CA ARG A 129 1.47 -7.38 -20.18
C ARG A 129 0.64 -8.02 -21.28
N ARG A 130 -0.67 -8.21 -21.09
CA ARG A 130 -1.54 -8.76 -22.13
C ARG A 130 -1.84 -7.64 -23.14
N PRO A 131 -1.32 -7.72 -24.38
CA PRO A 131 -1.75 -6.81 -25.42
C PRO A 131 -3.21 -7.13 -25.74
N ASN A 132 -4.02 -6.07 -25.85
CA ASN A 132 -5.35 -6.15 -26.46
C ASN A 132 -5.22 -6.55 -27.93
#